data_AF-A7TC93-F1
#
_entry.id   AF-A7TC93-F1
#
_cell.length_a   1.000
_cell.length_b   1.000
_cell.length_c   1.000
_cell.angle_alpha   90.00
_cell.angle_beta   90.00
_cell.angle_gamma   90.00
#
_symmetry.space_group_name_H-M   'P 1'
#
loop_
_entity.id
_entity.type
_entity.pdbx_description
1 polymer ?
#
loop_
_entity_poly.entity_id
_entity_poly.type
_entity_poly.pdbx_seq_one_letter_code
_entity_poly.pdbx_strand_id
1 'polypeptide(L)'
;LQEARLEVLQRILQEREEDHAELNTKRLDRLWSKKQKEKEAKFDKIQKEHIKKMRKLKEKRRTVEGKLERRDVVQDYSDFNSQTYAPMSRVGVFLDRGSEQYSIQSFHLSTYQGLLELEASLPDFVTQPRIQAPKPKSGGKAGFVKRTQRRQRELEEVADAINLAKRPAQPEKPLKFLVKVEKPVPRPPTPSVEIPSQELIRLQEERRIHAFAMLAERQRRIREAEESGRRQVEERRRREEDEIFKQVVKVHQNTVDTYLEDVIMGAIEVTAEDQ
;
A
#
# COMPACT_ATOMS: atom_id res chain seq x y z
N LEU A 1 -7.16 -37.82 90.30
CA LEU A 1 -5.76 -37.85 89.83
C LEU A 1 -5.59 -38.64 88.53
N GLN A 2 -6.17 -39.84 88.41
CA GLN A 2 -6.09 -40.63 87.17
C GLN A 2 -6.89 -40.01 86.02
N GLU A 3 -8.08 -39.48 86.28
CA GLU A 3 -8.93 -38.80 85.28
C GLU A 3 -8.25 -37.57 84.68
N ALA A 4 -7.68 -36.69 85.53
CA ALA A 4 -6.91 -35.53 85.06
C ALA A 4 -5.71 -35.92 84.19
N ARG A 5 -5.08 -37.08 84.46
CA ARG A 5 -3.98 -37.60 83.64
C ARG A 5 -4.47 -38.11 82.29
N LEU A 6 -5.68 -38.68 82.25
CA LEU A 6 -6.33 -39.19 81.05
C LEU A 6 -6.77 -38.04 80.13
N GLU A 7 -7.34 -36.97 80.69
CA GLU A 7 -7.66 -35.75 79.93
C GLU A 7 -6.43 -35.11 79.29
N VAL A 8 -5.31 -35.03 80.03
CA VAL A 8 -4.06 -34.51 79.49
C VAL A 8 -3.53 -35.37 78.34
N LEU A 9 -3.58 -36.71 78.47
CA LEU A 9 -3.19 -37.62 77.40
C LEU A 9 -4.08 -37.49 76.16
N GLN A 10 -5.40 -37.31 76.35
CA GLN A 10 -6.33 -37.12 75.25
C GLN A 10 -6.06 -35.82 74.48
N ARG A 11 -5.76 -34.72 75.19
CA ARG A 11 -5.37 -33.45 74.56
C ARG A 11 -4.06 -33.57 73.77
N ILE A 12 -3.05 -34.23 74.32
CA ILE A 12 -1.77 -34.45 73.64
C ILE A 12 -1.96 -35.31 72.37
N LEU A 13 -2.87 -36.30 72.40
CA LEU A 13 -3.20 -37.09 71.22
C LEU A 13 -3.91 -36.26 70.15
N GLN A 14 -4.84 -35.39 70.55
CA GLN A 14 -5.52 -34.47 69.64
C GLN A 14 -4.55 -33.48 69.00
N GLU A 15 -3.71 -32.81 69.79
CA GLU A 15 -2.67 -31.89 69.29
C GLU A 15 -1.74 -32.60 68.30
N ARG A 16 -1.34 -33.84 68.61
CA ARG A 16 -0.51 -34.65 67.71
C ARG A 16 -1.24 -34.97 66.40
N GLU A 17 -2.52 -35.34 66.45
CA GLU A 17 -3.32 -35.63 65.25
C GLU A 17 -3.52 -34.38 64.40
N GLU A 18 -3.75 -33.23 65.02
CA GLU A 18 -3.85 -31.92 64.36
C GLU A 18 -2.52 -31.55 63.69
N ASP A 19 -1.39 -31.69 64.39
CA ASP A 19 -0.06 -31.47 63.81
C ASP A 19 0.21 -32.39 62.61
N HIS A 20 -0.15 -33.68 62.71
CA HIS A 20 -0.02 -34.62 61.58
C HIS A 20 -0.96 -34.24 60.42
N ALA A 21 -2.19 -33.83 60.72
CA ALA A 21 -3.15 -33.38 59.70
C ALA A 21 -2.63 -32.13 58.98
N GLU A 22 -2.11 -31.14 59.71
CA GLU A 22 -1.50 -29.94 59.14
C GLU A 22 -0.27 -30.25 58.27
N LEU A 23 0.59 -31.16 58.72
CA LEU A 23 1.75 -31.57 57.93
C LEU A 23 1.31 -32.30 56.66
N ASN A 24 0.25 -33.11 56.74
CA ASN A 24 -0.31 -33.82 55.60
C ASN A 24 -0.99 -32.86 54.60
N THR A 25 -1.77 -31.87 55.06
CA THR A 25 -2.34 -30.85 54.17
C THR A 25 -1.24 -30.05 53.47
N LYS A 26 -0.21 -29.60 54.21
CA LYS A 26 0.96 -28.90 53.62
C LYS A 26 1.69 -29.75 52.57
N ARG A 27 1.79 -31.07 52.78
CA ARG A 27 2.38 -32.00 51.79
C ARG A 27 1.50 -32.15 50.56
N LEU A 28 0.19 -32.31 50.75
CA LEU A 28 -0.80 -32.39 49.67
C LEU A 28 -0.82 -31.10 48.83
N ASP A 29 -0.83 -29.94 49.46
CA ASP A 29 -0.83 -28.64 48.78
C ASP A 29 0.41 -28.45 47.92
N ARG A 30 1.58 -28.89 48.40
CA ARG A 30 2.84 -28.85 47.63
C ARG A 30 2.76 -29.75 46.40
N LEU A 31 2.23 -30.96 46.56
CA LEU A 31 2.09 -31.93 45.48
C LEU A 31 1.07 -31.43 44.44
N TRP A 32 -0.07 -30.93 44.90
CA TRP A 32 -1.10 -30.31 44.07
C TRP A 32 -0.56 -29.11 43.30
N SER A 33 0.14 -28.19 43.97
CA SER A 33 0.75 -27.02 43.33
C SER A 33 1.77 -27.42 42.25
N LYS A 34 2.55 -28.48 42.48
CA LYS A 34 3.50 -28.98 41.48
C LYS A 34 2.77 -29.55 40.25
N LYS A 35 1.78 -30.42 40.45
CA LYS A 35 0.97 -31.00 39.36
C LYS A 35 0.18 -29.94 38.61
N GLN A 36 -0.33 -28.92 39.32
CA GLN A 36 -1.03 -27.78 38.73
C GLN A 36 -0.11 -26.97 37.81
N LYS A 37 1.12 -26.68 38.24
CA LYS A 37 2.12 -26.00 37.39
C LYS A 37 2.50 -26.81 36.15
N GLU A 38 2.65 -28.13 36.29
CA GLU A 38 2.91 -29.02 35.15
C GLU A 38 1.77 -28.99 34.13
N LYS A 39 0.52 -29.01 34.61
CA LYS A 39 -0.69 -28.87 33.78
C LYS A 39 -0.74 -27.51 33.07
N GLU A 40 -0.55 -26.41 33.82
CA GLU A 40 -0.53 -25.05 33.27
C GLU A 40 0.56 -24.89 32.20
N ALA A 41 1.75 -25.43 32.42
CA ALA A 41 2.83 -25.41 31.43
C ALA A 41 2.48 -26.15 30.12
N LYS A 42 1.68 -27.23 30.18
CA LYS A 42 1.15 -27.91 28.98
C LYS A 42 0.14 -27.02 28.26
N PHE A 43 -0.81 -26.41 28.97
CA PHE A 43 -1.77 -25.46 28.39
C PHE A 43 -1.09 -24.27 27.71
N ASP A 44 -0.08 -23.68 28.36
CA ASP A 44 0.68 -22.58 27.80
C ASP A 44 1.34 -22.95 26.47
N LYS A 45 1.82 -24.19 26.32
CA LYS A 45 2.40 -24.67 25.06
C LYS A 45 1.32 -24.76 23.98
N ILE A 46 0.18 -25.40 24.27
CA ILE A 46 -0.95 -25.52 23.32
C ILE A 46 -1.43 -24.13 22.89
N GLN A 47 -1.59 -23.20 23.83
CA GLN A 47 -2.02 -21.84 23.56
C GLN A 47 -1.00 -21.07 22.71
N LYS A 48 0.31 -21.16 23.02
CA LYS A 48 1.37 -20.52 22.23
C LYS A 48 1.39 -21.06 20.80
N GLU A 49 1.19 -22.36 20.61
CA GLU A 49 1.11 -22.97 19.29
C GLU A 49 -0.13 -22.53 18.52
N HIS A 50 -1.30 -22.51 19.17
CA HIS A 50 -2.54 -21.99 18.60
C HIS A 50 -2.35 -20.55 18.13
N ILE A 51 -1.88 -19.65 19.00
CA ILE A 51 -1.63 -18.24 18.69
C ILE A 51 -0.62 -18.11 17.53
N LYS A 52 0.45 -18.91 17.51
CA LYS A 52 1.44 -18.92 16.42
C LYS A 52 0.81 -19.33 15.09
N LYS A 53 -0.02 -20.38 15.07
CA LYS A 53 -0.74 -20.85 13.87
C LYS A 53 -1.74 -19.79 13.40
N MET A 54 -2.52 -19.21 14.31
CA MET A 54 -3.48 -18.14 14.01
C MET A 54 -2.82 -16.88 13.46
N ARG A 55 -1.70 -16.43 14.05
CA ARG A 55 -0.93 -15.29 13.53
C ARG A 55 -0.42 -15.54 12.11
N LYS A 56 0.06 -16.76 11.82
CA LYS A 56 0.48 -17.13 10.46
C LYS A 56 -0.68 -17.14 9.47
N LEU A 57 -1.84 -17.63 9.87
CA LEU A 57 -3.04 -17.62 9.02
C LEU A 57 -3.54 -16.19 8.75
N LYS A 58 -3.50 -15.33 9.77
CA LYS A 58 -3.83 -13.90 9.62
C LYS A 58 -2.92 -13.21 8.60
N GLU A 59 -1.61 -13.49 8.66
CA GLU A 59 -0.67 -12.92 7.70
C GLU A 59 -0.91 -13.45 6.29
N LYS A 60 -1.10 -14.77 6.14
CA LYS A 60 -1.48 -15.38 4.86
C LYS A 60 -2.74 -14.74 4.28
N ARG A 61 -3.75 -14.46 5.12
CA ARG A 61 -4.99 -13.76 4.74
C ARG A 61 -4.74 -12.36 4.18
N ARG A 62 -3.76 -11.64 4.73
CA ARG A 62 -3.38 -10.31 4.23
C ARG A 62 -2.74 -10.38 2.84
N THR A 63 -1.99 -11.43 2.55
CA THR A 63 -1.27 -11.62 1.28
C THR A 63 -2.10 -12.36 0.20
N VAL A 64 -3.38 -12.63 0.45
CA VAL A 64 -4.24 -13.48 -0.40
C VAL A 64 -4.36 -13.00 -1.82
N GLU A 65 -4.38 -11.69 -2.04
CA GLU A 65 -4.55 -11.16 -3.39
C GLU A 65 -3.39 -11.52 -4.34
N GLY A 66 -2.30 -12.13 -3.84
CA GLY A 66 -1.15 -12.59 -4.66
C GLY A 66 -0.41 -11.45 -5.36
N LYS A 67 -0.90 -10.21 -5.20
CA LYS A 67 -0.27 -8.98 -5.62
C LYS A 67 0.87 -8.74 -4.65
N LEU A 68 2.10 -8.96 -5.12
CA LEU A 68 3.25 -8.29 -4.52
C LEU A 68 3.01 -6.79 -4.66
N GLU A 69 2.52 -6.16 -3.59
CA GLU A 69 2.38 -4.72 -3.53
C GLU A 69 3.77 -4.12 -3.78
N ARG A 70 3.83 -3.13 -4.68
CA ARG A 70 5.06 -2.38 -4.89
C ARG A 70 5.41 -1.69 -3.58
N ARG A 71 6.70 -1.75 -3.22
CA ARG A 71 7.24 -1.11 -2.02
C ARG A 71 6.87 0.38 -2.00
N ASP A 72 6.14 0.80 -0.97
CA ASP A 72 5.85 2.21 -0.72
C ASP A 72 6.98 2.82 0.11
N VAL A 73 7.84 3.58 -0.57
CA VAL A 73 9.00 4.22 0.06
C VAL A 73 8.55 5.23 1.12
N VAL A 74 7.42 5.92 0.91
CA VAL A 74 6.95 6.94 1.87
C VAL A 74 6.53 6.26 3.18
N GLN A 75 5.81 5.15 3.08
CA GLN A 75 5.38 4.38 4.24
C GLN A 75 6.57 3.75 4.99
N ASP A 76 7.58 3.28 4.28
CA ASP A 76 8.80 2.77 4.90
C ASP A 76 9.53 3.84 5.73
N TYR A 77 9.57 5.09 5.26
CA TYR A 77 10.22 6.18 6.01
C TYR A 77 9.31 6.85 7.04
N SER A 78 7.98 6.61 7.01
CA SER A 78 7.07 7.08 8.07
C SER A 78 7.15 6.21 9.33
N ASP A 79 7.37 4.90 9.14
CA ASP A 79 7.37 3.94 10.25
C ASP A 79 8.80 3.67 10.73
N PHE A 80 9.15 4.08 11.95
CA PHE A 80 10.48 3.84 12.52
C PHE A 80 10.81 2.35 12.74
N ASN A 81 9.80 1.49 12.80
CA ASN A 81 9.96 0.04 12.90
C ASN A 81 10.19 -0.63 11.54
N SER A 82 10.21 0.13 10.45
CA SER A 82 10.41 -0.40 9.12
C SER A 82 11.85 -0.90 8.91
N GLN A 83 12.04 -1.62 7.82
CA GLN A 83 13.33 -2.17 7.45
C GLN A 83 14.39 -1.10 7.11
N THR A 84 13.99 0.13 6.77
CA THR A 84 14.95 1.20 6.45
C THR A 84 15.69 1.69 7.68
N TYR A 85 15.00 1.81 8.82
CA TYR A 85 15.58 2.25 10.07
C TYR A 85 16.05 1.09 10.95
N ALA A 86 15.27 0.00 11.00
CA ALA A 86 15.55 -1.18 11.82
C ALA A 86 15.67 -2.43 10.93
N PRO A 87 16.76 -2.57 10.16
CA PRO A 87 16.95 -3.72 9.30
C PRO A 87 17.07 -5.01 10.11
N MET A 88 16.36 -6.05 9.68
CA MET A 88 16.48 -7.37 10.29
C MET A 88 17.77 -8.06 9.82
N SER A 89 18.51 -8.65 10.77
CA SER A 89 19.79 -9.32 10.50
C SER A 89 19.73 -10.44 9.44
N ARG A 90 18.58 -11.13 9.32
CA ARG A 90 18.34 -12.15 8.28
C ARG A 90 18.43 -11.63 6.84
N VAL A 91 18.34 -10.31 6.64
CA VAL A 91 18.48 -9.66 5.33
C VAL A 91 19.96 -9.41 4.98
N GLY A 92 20.86 -9.53 5.96
CA GLY A 92 22.30 -9.33 5.77
C GLY A 92 22.73 -7.86 5.81
N VAL A 93 21.86 -6.95 6.23
CA VAL A 93 22.18 -5.54 6.46
C VAL A 93 22.65 -5.38 7.90
N PHE A 94 23.88 -4.94 8.08
CA PHE A 94 24.50 -4.67 9.37
C PHE A 94 25.02 -3.23 9.34
N LEU A 95 24.48 -2.34 10.18
CA LEU A 95 24.83 -0.91 10.14
C LEU A 95 26.31 -0.66 10.44
N ASP A 96 26.90 -1.49 11.29
CA ASP A 96 28.30 -1.33 11.72
C ASP A 96 29.31 -1.96 10.75
N ARG A 97 28.84 -2.72 9.75
CA ARG A 97 29.75 -3.43 8.84
C ARG A 97 30.25 -2.43 7.79
N GLY A 98 31.49 -1.97 7.95
CA GLY A 98 32.14 -1.00 7.07
C GLY A 98 32.04 0.45 7.54
N SER A 99 31.59 0.69 8.78
CA SER A 99 31.59 2.04 9.37
C SER A 99 32.99 2.67 9.41
N GLU A 100 34.02 1.86 9.58
CA GLU A 100 35.44 2.26 9.55
C GLU A 100 35.90 2.78 8.17
N GLN A 101 35.20 2.46 7.08
CA GLN A 101 35.53 3.03 5.76
C GLN A 101 35.25 4.53 5.70
N TYR A 102 34.33 5.01 6.55
CA TYR A 102 33.96 6.42 6.62
C TYR A 102 34.73 7.17 7.71
N SER A 103 35.51 6.48 8.56
CA SER A 103 36.46 7.16 9.45
C SER A 103 37.65 7.66 8.64
N ILE A 104 37.54 8.89 8.15
CA ILE A 104 38.59 9.55 7.37
C ILE A 104 39.71 10.00 8.31
N GLN A 105 40.73 9.16 8.46
CA GLN A 105 42.02 9.57 9.02
C GLN A 105 42.93 9.98 7.86
N SER A 106 42.88 11.25 7.47
CA SER A 106 43.73 11.76 6.39
C SER A 106 44.85 12.64 6.93
N PHE A 107 46.05 12.44 6.38
CA PHE A 107 47.22 13.30 6.61
C PHE A 107 46.90 14.77 6.29
N HIS A 108 46.09 14.98 5.24
CA HIS A 108 45.72 16.30 4.77
C HIS A 108 44.88 17.12 5.74
N LEU A 109 44.13 16.48 6.66
CA LEU A 109 43.32 17.18 7.67
C LEU A 109 44.06 17.35 9.01
N SER A 110 45.07 16.52 9.30
CA SER A 110 45.80 16.54 10.56
C SER A 110 47.06 17.39 10.52
N THR A 111 47.67 17.55 9.34
CA THR A 111 48.97 18.21 9.18
C THR A 111 48.83 19.48 8.36
N TYR A 112 49.47 20.56 8.80
CA TYR A 112 49.45 21.85 8.09
C TYR A 112 49.97 21.75 6.65
N GLN A 113 51.05 21.00 6.44
CA GLN A 113 51.59 20.74 5.09
C GLN A 113 50.56 20.05 4.19
N GLY A 114 49.78 19.14 4.74
CA GLY A 114 48.72 18.46 4.00
C GLY A 114 47.54 19.37 3.65
N LEU A 115 47.25 20.40 4.46
CA LEU A 115 46.27 21.44 4.12
C LEU A 115 46.75 22.33 2.97
N LEU A 116 48.03 22.70 2.95
CA LEU A 116 48.63 23.47 1.85
C LEU A 116 48.58 22.68 0.52
N GLU A 117 48.80 21.37 0.56
CA GLU A 117 48.65 20.50 -0.62
C GLU A 117 47.19 20.47 -1.12
N LEU A 118 46.22 20.44 -0.21
CA LEU A 118 44.81 20.54 -0.58
C LEU A 118 44.49 21.91 -1.19
N GLU A 119 44.97 22.99 -0.59
CA GLU A 119 44.81 24.35 -1.10
C GLU A 119 45.36 24.47 -2.52
N ALA A 120 46.53 23.89 -2.79
CA ALA A 120 47.16 23.90 -4.10
C ALA A 120 46.44 23.01 -5.14
N SER A 121 45.74 21.96 -4.70
CA SER A 121 44.93 21.10 -5.58
C SER A 121 43.62 21.75 -6.02
N LEU A 122 43.13 22.73 -5.25
CA LEU A 122 41.93 23.46 -5.59
C LEU A 122 42.27 24.49 -6.68
N PRO A 123 41.39 24.66 -7.69
CA PRO A 123 41.63 25.67 -8.71
C PRO A 123 41.68 27.08 -8.11
N ASP A 124 42.53 27.93 -8.66
CA ASP A 124 42.76 29.32 -8.19
C ASP A 124 41.48 30.14 -7.96
N PHE A 125 40.38 29.84 -8.67
CA PHE A 125 39.11 30.57 -8.48
C PHE A 125 38.43 30.33 -7.13
N VAL A 126 38.78 29.24 -6.43
CA VAL A 126 38.21 28.87 -5.13
C VAL A 126 38.90 29.64 -4.00
N THR A 127 40.22 29.82 -4.09
CA THR A 127 41.04 30.44 -3.06
C THR A 127 41.28 31.94 -3.32
N GLN A 128 41.32 32.36 -4.58
CA GLN A 128 41.61 33.74 -4.96
C GLN A 128 40.36 34.50 -5.43
N PRO A 129 40.19 35.77 -5.04
CA PRO A 129 39.05 36.58 -5.45
C PRO A 129 39.11 36.88 -6.95
N ARG A 130 38.08 36.46 -7.68
CA ARG A 130 37.98 36.70 -9.12
C ARG A 130 37.48 38.11 -9.42
N ILE A 131 38.38 39.06 -9.55
CA ILE A 131 38.06 40.42 -10.00
C ILE A 131 37.71 40.38 -11.49
N GLN A 132 36.42 40.30 -11.82
CA GLN A 132 35.96 40.44 -13.21
C GLN A 132 35.71 41.91 -13.53
N ALA A 133 36.55 42.48 -14.40
CA ALA A 133 36.22 43.76 -15.02
C ALA A 133 34.87 43.64 -15.76
N PRO A 134 34.00 44.66 -15.70
CA PRO A 134 32.72 44.63 -16.38
C PRO A 134 32.96 44.39 -17.87
N LYS A 135 32.43 43.27 -18.38
CA LYS A 135 32.55 42.95 -19.80
C LYS A 135 31.88 44.07 -20.59
N PRO A 136 32.53 44.64 -21.63
CA PRO A 136 31.88 45.59 -22.50
C PRO A 136 30.63 44.94 -23.07
N LYS A 137 29.53 45.70 -23.20
CA LYS A 137 28.30 45.21 -23.82
C LYS A 137 28.65 44.70 -25.22
N SER A 138 28.80 43.38 -25.36
CA SER A 138 29.13 42.77 -26.64
C SER A 138 27.92 42.94 -27.55
N GLY A 139 27.98 43.88 -28.48
CA GLY A 139 27.29 43.71 -29.76
C GLY A 139 27.86 42.45 -30.39
N GLY A 140 27.05 41.41 -30.51
CA GLY A 140 27.52 40.09 -30.94
C GLY A 140 28.25 40.19 -32.28
N LYS A 141 29.56 39.90 -32.28
CA LYS A 141 30.28 39.54 -33.49
C LYS A 141 29.72 38.21 -33.97
N ALA A 142 29.30 38.18 -35.24
CA ALA A 142 28.69 37.07 -35.96
C ALA A 142 27.28 36.66 -35.51
N GLY A 143 26.27 37.39 -36.00
CA GLY A 143 24.97 36.88 -36.48
C GLY A 143 24.08 36.03 -35.56
N PHE A 144 24.51 35.71 -34.34
CA PHE A 144 23.80 34.80 -33.46
C PHE A 144 22.86 35.58 -32.55
N VAL A 145 21.62 35.72 -33.01
CA VAL A 145 20.51 36.24 -32.20
C VAL A 145 20.21 35.24 -31.08
N LYS A 146 20.22 35.70 -29.82
CA LYS A 146 19.90 34.84 -28.66
C LYS A 146 18.52 34.21 -28.85
N ARG A 147 18.35 32.95 -28.41
CA ARG A 147 17.08 32.20 -28.56
C ARG A 147 15.86 32.96 -28.02
N THR A 148 16.04 33.73 -26.93
CA THR A 148 15.01 34.60 -26.36
C THR A 148 14.59 35.71 -27.33
N GLN A 149 15.54 36.39 -27.95
CA GLN A 149 15.29 37.45 -28.94
C GLN A 149 14.68 36.90 -30.23
N ARG A 150 15.09 35.70 -30.67
CA ARG A 150 14.45 35.02 -31.81
C ARG A 150 12.98 34.69 -31.51
N ARG A 151 12.71 34.10 -30.36
CA ARG A 151 11.34 33.81 -29.90
C ARG A 151 10.50 35.07 -29.76
N GLN A 152 11.09 36.17 -29.30
CA GLN A 152 10.38 37.44 -29.14
C GLN A 152 9.97 38.03 -30.49
N ARG A 153 10.85 37.97 -31.49
CA ARG A 153 10.52 38.35 -32.87
C ARG A 153 9.43 37.46 -33.47
N GLU A 154 9.49 36.15 -33.27
CA GLU A 154 8.44 35.22 -33.71
C GLU A 154 7.08 35.54 -33.06
N LEU A 155 7.07 35.90 -31.77
CA LEU A 155 5.85 36.32 -31.06
C LEU A 155 5.30 37.65 -31.57
N GLU A 156 6.17 38.60 -31.93
CA GLU A 156 5.77 39.87 -32.55
C GLU A 156 5.14 39.64 -33.93
N GLU A 157 5.75 38.79 -34.77
CA GLU A 157 5.22 38.41 -36.09
C GLU A 157 3.85 37.72 -35.98
N VAL A 158 3.68 36.82 -35.00
CA VAL A 158 2.39 36.16 -34.71
C VAL A 158 1.36 37.15 -34.19
N ALA A 159 1.75 38.08 -33.31
CA ALA A 159 0.85 39.10 -32.79
C ALA A 159 0.35 40.03 -33.91
N ASP A 160 1.23 40.43 -34.83
CA ASP A 160 0.86 41.23 -36.00
C ASP A 160 -0.08 40.47 -36.94
N ALA A 161 0.16 39.18 -37.18
CA ALA A 161 -0.73 38.33 -37.96
C ALA A 161 -2.13 38.19 -37.31
N ILE A 162 -2.18 38.01 -35.99
CA ILE A 162 -3.44 37.97 -35.23
C ILE A 162 -4.15 39.32 -35.30
N ASN A 163 -3.42 40.43 -35.16
CA ASN A 163 -3.98 41.77 -35.25
C ASN A 163 -4.52 42.07 -36.65
N LEU A 164 -3.84 41.60 -37.70
CA LEU A 164 -4.31 41.70 -39.08
C LEU A 164 -5.58 40.87 -39.29
N ALA A 165 -5.62 39.64 -38.78
CA ALA A 165 -6.80 38.75 -38.89
C ALA A 165 -8.00 39.25 -38.07
N LYS A 166 -7.76 39.97 -36.97
CA LYS A 166 -8.80 40.60 -36.15
C LYS A 166 -9.41 41.86 -36.77
N ARG A 167 -8.79 42.45 -37.80
CA ARG A 167 -9.38 43.61 -38.50
C ARG A 167 -10.60 43.12 -39.29
N PRO A 168 -11.81 43.67 -39.06
CA PRO A 168 -12.97 43.31 -39.86
C PRO A 168 -12.71 43.69 -41.33
N ALA A 169 -13.16 42.84 -42.27
CA ALA A 169 -13.09 43.14 -43.69
C ALA A 169 -13.81 44.47 -43.96
N GLN A 170 -13.08 45.49 -44.41
CA GLN A 170 -13.70 46.73 -44.82
C GLN A 170 -14.59 46.42 -46.04
N PRO A 171 -15.85 46.88 -46.09
CA PRO A 171 -16.65 46.73 -47.29
C PRO A 171 -15.95 47.48 -48.42
N GLU A 172 -15.63 46.78 -49.51
CA GLU A 172 -15.10 47.40 -50.71
C GLU A 172 -16.11 48.44 -51.18
N LYS A 173 -15.70 49.73 -51.17
CA LYS A 173 -16.55 50.81 -51.68
C LYS A 173 -16.78 50.52 -53.17
N PRO A 174 -18.02 50.28 -53.61
CA PRO A 174 -18.26 49.92 -55.00
C PRO A 174 -17.92 51.10 -55.90
N LEU A 175 -17.19 50.82 -56.98
CA LEU A 175 -17.03 51.76 -58.08
C LEU A 175 -18.39 51.94 -58.78
N LYS A 176 -18.86 53.19 -58.91
CA LYS A 176 -20.15 53.49 -59.54
C LYS A 176 -20.04 53.35 -61.05
N PHE A 177 -20.56 52.25 -61.58
CA PHE A 177 -20.87 52.10 -63.01
C PHE A 177 -22.34 51.68 -63.16
N LEU A 178 -23.08 52.34 -64.05
CA LEU A 178 -24.46 51.97 -64.38
C LEU A 178 -24.45 50.81 -65.39
N VAL A 179 -24.35 49.58 -64.89
CA VAL A 179 -24.66 48.38 -65.68
C VAL A 179 -25.61 47.51 -64.89
N LYS A 180 -26.83 47.31 -65.41
CA LYS A 180 -27.86 46.48 -64.80
C LYS A 180 -27.63 45.02 -65.22
N VAL A 181 -27.23 44.17 -64.28
CA VAL A 181 -27.03 42.72 -64.50
C VAL A 181 -28.28 41.98 -64.03
N GLU A 182 -28.97 41.30 -64.94
CA GLU A 182 -30.16 40.49 -64.64
C GLU A 182 -29.77 39.08 -64.15
N LYS A 183 -30.45 38.57 -63.12
CA LYS A 183 -30.19 37.24 -62.55
C LYS A 183 -30.83 36.15 -63.43
N PRO A 184 -30.16 35.00 -63.66
CA PRO A 184 -30.74 33.91 -64.45
C PRO A 184 -31.94 33.28 -63.73
N VAL A 185 -32.93 32.82 -64.51
CA VAL A 185 -34.19 32.25 -64.03
C VAL A 185 -33.94 30.95 -63.24
N PRO A 186 -34.55 30.76 -62.05
CA PRO A 186 -34.37 29.54 -61.25
C PRO A 186 -34.91 28.31 -62.00
N ARG A 187 -34.19 27.19 -61.89
CA ARG A 187 -34.58 25.91 -62.51
C ARG A 187 -35.87 25.39 -61.87
N PRO A 188 -36.77 24.75 -62.64
CA PRO A 188 -37.93 24.10 -62.06
C PRO A 188 -37.49 22.93 -61.16
N PRO A 189 -38.16 22.73 -60.02
CA PRO A 189 -37.85 21.63 -59.11
C PRO A 189 -38.14 20.29 -59.78
N THR A 190 -37.22 19.33 -59.62
CA THR A 190 -37.41 17.94 -60.06
C THR A 190 -38.63 17.34 -59.35
N PRO A 191 -39.53 16.64 -60.06
CA PRO A 191 -40.71 16.04 -59.46
C PRO A 191 -40.30 14.94 -58.48
N SER A 192 -40.51 15.20 -57.20
CA SER A 192 -40.36 14.22 -56.11
C SER A 192 -41.72 13.57 -55.84
N VAL A 193 -41.75 12.25 -55.67
CA VAL A 193 -42.94 11.57 -55.15
C VAL A 193 -43.13 12.02 -53.70
N GLU A 194 -44.25 12.68 -53.42
CA GLU A 194 -44.62 13.13 -52.08
C GLU A 194 -44.94 11.92 -51.22
N ILE A 195 -44.00 11.51 -50.36
CA ILE A 195 -44.27 10.53 -49.32
C ILE A 195 -45.25 11.22 -48.35
N PRO A 196 -46.43 10.65 -48.06
CA PRO A 196 -47.40 11.26 -47.16
C PRO A 196 -46.71 11.66 -45.85
N SER A 197 -46.92 12.90 -45.40
CA SER A 197 -46.22 13.49 -44.25
C SER A 197 -46.31 12.63 -42.97
N GLN A 198 -47.41 11.88 -42.83
CA GLN A 198 -47.64 10.95 -41.72
C GLN A 198 -46.71 9.72 -41.76
N GLU A 199 -46.41 9.18 -42.93
CA GLU A 199 -45.51 8.03 -43.07
C GLU A 199 -44.04 8.41 -42.85
N LEU A 200 -43.65 9.62 -43.27
CA LEU A 200 -42.33 10.17 -42.97
C LEU A 200 -42.11 10.37 -41.47
N ILE A 201 -43.13 10.87 -40.76
CA ILE A 201 -43.08 11.04 -39.30
C ILE A 201 -42.94 9.67 -38.62
N ARG A 202 -43.74 8.68 -39.01
CA ARG A 202 -43.65 7.30 -38.49
C ARG A 202 -42.27 6.69 -38.73
N LEU A 203 -41.72 6.80 -39.93
CA LEU A 203 -40.38 6.28 -40.25
C LEU A 203 -39.27 6.98 -39.44
N GLN A 204 -39.39 8.28 -39.19
CA GLN A 204 -38.45 9.01 -38.33
C GLN A 204 -38.56 8.58 -36.86
N GLU A 205 -39.78 8.38 -36.37
CA GLU A 205 -40.04 7.88 -35.02
C GLU A 205 -39.54 6.45 -34.82
N GLU A 206 -39.80 5.55 -35.77
CA GLU A 206 -39.29 4.16 -35.75
C GLU A 206 -37.76 4.13 -35.73
N ARG A 207 -37.09 4.94 -36.56
CA ARG A 207 -35.63 5.04 -36.56
C ARG A 207 -35.09 5.60 -35.24
N ARG A 208 -35.78 6.60 -34.67
CA ARG A 208 -35.42 7.16 -33.35
C ARG A 208 -35.57 6.11 -32.26
N ILE A 209 -36.70 5.41 -32.20
CA ILE A 209 -36.97 4.34 -31.22
C ILE A 209 -35.95 3.21 -31.36
N HIS A 210 -35.66 2.77 -32.59
CA HIS A 210 -34.64 1.75 -32.86
C HIS A 210 -33.25 2.20 -32.41
N ALA A 211 -32.86 3.46 -32.67
CA ALA A 211 -31.59 4.00 -32.18
C ALA A 211 -31.51 4.01 -30.65
N PHE A 212 -32.60 4.40 -29.97
CA PHE A 212 -32.68 4.34 -28.51
C PHE A 212 -32.61 2.90 -27.97
N ALA A 213 -33.27 1.94 -28.61
CA ALA A 213 -33.20 0.53 -28.25
C ALA A 213 -31.76 -0.02 -28.37
N MET A 214 -31.07 0.28 -29.48
CA MET A 214 -29.67 -0.13 -29.68
C MET A 214 -28.72 0.46 -28.64
N LEU A 215 -28.92 1.73 -28.25
CA LEU A 215 -28.13 2.36 -27.19
C LEU A 215 -28.40 1.74 -25.82
N ALA A 216 -29.67 1.45 -25.50
CA ALA A 216 -30.06 0.80 -24.25
C ALA A 216 -29.50 -0.63 -24.16
N GLU A 217 -29.56 -1.41 -25.24
CA GLU A 217 -28.94 -2.74 -25.29
C GLU A 217 -27.43 -2.70 -25.13
N ARG A 218 -26.74 -1.75 -25.79
CA ARG A 218 -25.30 -1.55 -25.63
C ARG A 218 -24.96 -1.22 -24.18
N GLN A 219 -25.71 -0.33 -23.54
CA GLN A 219 -25.51 -0.01 -22.13
C GLN A 219 -25.75 -1.22 -21.22
N ARG A 220 -26.79 -2.01 -21.48
CA ARG A 220 -27.08 -3.24 -20.73
C ARG A 220 -25.91 -4.24 -20.86
N ARG A 221 -25.40 -4.48 -22.08
CA ARG A 221 -24.25 -5.37 -22.30
C ARG A 221 -22.99 -4.90 -21.60
N ILE A 222 -22.72 -3.59 -21.62
CA ILE A 222 -21.57 -3.00 -20.91
C ILE A 222 -21.70 -3.23 -19.40
N ARG A 223 -22.87 -2.93 -18.81
CA ARG A 223 -23.09 -3.16 -17.38
C ARG A 223 -23.03 -4.64 -17.02
N GLU A 224 -23.57 -5.52 -17.84
CA GLU A 224 -23.51 -6.97 -17.63
C GLU A 224 -22.08 -7.50 -17.72
N ALA A 225 -21.26 -6.97 -18.64
CA ALA A 225 -19.84 -7.28 -18.73
C ALA A 225 -19.06 -6.76 -17.50
N GLU A 226 -19.34 -5.54 -17.06
CA GLU A 226 -18.74 -4.96 -15.85
C GLU A 226 -19.15 -5.72 -14.59
N GLU A 227 -20.43 -6.05 -14.44
CA GLU A 227 -20.95 -6.83 -13.31
C GLU A 227 -20.42 -8.27 -13.32
N SER A 228 -20.37 -8.94 -14.47
CA SER A 228 -19.80 -10.28 -14.56
C SER A 228 -18.32 -10.29 -14.23
N GLY A 229 -17.56 -9.26 -14.66
CA GLY A 229 -16.17 -9.05 -14.25
C GLY A 229 -16.05 -8.87 -12.73
N ARG A 230 -16.89 -8.02 -12.12
CA ARG A 230 -16.91 -7.83 -10.66
C ARG A 230 -17.28 -9.10 -9.91
N ARG A 231 -18.31 -9.83 -10.35
CA ARG A 231 -18.74 -11.10 -9.75
C ARG A 231 -17.65 -12.15 -9.78
N GLN A 232 -16.91 -12.27 -10.89
CA GLN A 232 -15.78 -13.21 -10.96
C GLN A 232 -14.68 -12.88 -9.94
N VAL A 233 -14.36 -11.59 -9.77
CA VAL A 233 -13.38 -11.15 -8.77
C VAL A 233 -13.89 -11.42 -7.35
N GLU A 234 -15.15 -11.11 -7.08
CA GLU A 234 -15.78 -11.38 -5.78
C GLU A 234 -15.86 -12.88 -5.46
N GLU A 235 -16.23 -13.72 -6.42
CA GLU A 235 -16.26 -15.17 -6.24
C GLU A 235 -14.88 -15.75 -5.95
N ARG A 236 -13.83 -15.29 -6.65
CA ARG A 236 -12.45 -15.69 -6.36
C ARG A 236 -12.07 -15.31 -4.93
N ARG A 237 -12.35 -14.06 -4.54
CA ARG A 237 -12.09 -13.58 -3.17
C ARG A 237 -12.85 -14.40 -2.12
N ARG A 238 -14.13 -14.71 -2.36
CA ARG A 238 -14.92 -15.55 -1.44
C ARG A 238 -14.34 -16.96 -1.30
N ARG A 239 -13.94 -17.60 -2.41
CA ARG A 239 -13.31 -18.92 -2.38
C ARG A 239 -12.02 -18.91 -1.55
N GLU A 240 -11.18 -17.90 -1.75
CA GLU A 240 -9.93 -17.74 -0.99
C GLU A 240 -10.21 -17.47 0.51
N GLU A 241 -11.18 -16.62 0.83
CA GLU A 241 -11.59 -16.34 2.21
C GLU A 241 -12.18 -17.60 2.89
N ASP A 242 -12.99 -18.38 2.17
CA ASP A 242 -13.57 -19.64 2.65
C ASP A 242 -12.49 -20.70 2.91
N GLU A 243 -11.47 -20.78 2.05
CA GLU A 243 -10.32 -21.66 2.25
C GLU A 243 -9.54 -21.30 3.53
N ILE A 244 -9.35 -20.02 3.78
CA ILE A 244 -8.68 -19.55 5.01
C ILE A 244 -9.55 -19.84 6.23
N PHE A 245 -10.85 -19.62 6.12
CA PHE A 245 -11.79 -19.94 7.20
C PHE A 245 -11.72 -21.44 7.53
N LYS A 246 -11.72 -22.32 6.53
CA LYS A 246 -11.52 -23.76 6.72
C LYS A 246 -10.20 -24.06 7.42
N GLN A 247 -9.11 -23.38 7.06
CA GLN A 247 -7.82 -23.53 7.74
C GLN A 247 -7.87 -23.08 9.21
N VAL A 248 -8.57 -21.99 9.51
CA VAL A 248 -8.77 -21.50 10.89
C VAL A 248 -9.54 -22.52 11.71
N VAL A 249 -10.68 -23.01 11.21
CA VAL A 249 -11.48 -24.03 11.88
C VAL A 249 -10.66 -25.30 12.13
N LYS A 250 -9.85 -25.72 11.15
CA LYS A 250 -8.93 -26.86 11.31
C LYS A 250 -7.90 -26.61 12.42
N VAL A 251 -7.34 -25.40 12.53
CA VAL A 251 -6.43 -25.08 13.65
C VAL A 251 -7.13 -25.19 14.99
N HIS A 252 -8.40 -24.78 15.09
CA HIS A 252 -9.18 -24.89 16.33
C HIS A 252 -9.45 -26.35 16.69
N GLN A 253 -9.88 -27.16 15.71
CA GLN A 253 -10.08 -28.60 15.90
C GLN A 253 -8.79 -29.28 16.35
N ASN A 254 -7.69 -29.08 15.63
CA ASN A 254 -6.39 -29.65 16.00
C ASN A 254 -5.94 -29.24 17.41
N THR A 255 -6.30 -28.04 17.89
CA THR A 255 -5.97 -27.61 19.26
C THR A 255 -6.84 -28.27 20.32
N VAL A 256 -8.08 -28.60 19.99
CA VAL A 256 -8.93 -29.43 20.84
C VAL A 256 -8.40 -30.86 20.84
N ASP A 257 -8.06 -31.42 19.68
CA ASP A 257 -7.56 -32.80 19.55
C ASP A 257 -6.26 -32.98 20.34
N THR A 258 -5.29 -32.09 20.18
CA THR A 258 -4.02 -32.13 20.96
C THR A 258 -4.25 -32.01 22.46
N TYR A 259 -5.24 -31.21 22.89
CA TYR A 259 -5.60 -31.14 24.30
C TYR A 259 -6.21 -32.45 24.81
N LEU A 260 -7.11 -33.06 24.03
CA LEU A 260 -7.72 -34.35 24.39
C LEU A 260 -6.69 -35.48 24.41
N GLU A 261 -5.78 -35.51 23.44
CA GLU A 261 -4.63 -36.43 23.41
C GLU A 261 -3.78 -36.30 24.68
N ASP A 262 -3.42 -35.07 25.08
CA ASP A 262 -2.62 -34.82 26.30
C ASP A 262 -3.33 -35.32 27.58
N VAL A 263 -4.66 -35.16 27.66
CA VAL A 263 -5.47 -35.64 28.79
C VAL A 263 -5.55 -37.17 28.81
N ILE A 264 -5.79 -37.80 27.65
CA ILE A 264 -5.87 -39.26 27.53
C ILE A 264 -4.51 -39.90 27.84
N MET A 265 -3.42 -39.37 27.28
CA MET A 265 -2.07 -39.85 27.56
C MET A 265 -1.71 -39.70 29.04
N GLY A 266 -2.07 -38.57 29.65
CA GLY A 266 -1.89 -38.39 31.09
C GLY A 266 -2.69 -39.38 31.94
N ALA A 267 -3.91 -39.75 31.53
CA ALA A 267 -4.69 -40.77 32.22
C ALA A 267 -4.08 -42.17 32.08
N ILE A 268 -3.57 -42.52 30.89
CA ILE A 268 -2.88 -43.79 30.64
C ILE A 268 -1.62 -43.91 31.49
N GLU A 269 -0.81 -42.85 31.58
CA GLU A 269 0.39 -42.80 32.42
C GLU A 269 0.05 -43.07 33.90
N VAL A 270 -0.98 -42.42 34.43
CA VAL A 270 -1.43 -42.65 35.82
C VAL A 270 -1.86 -44.11 36.02
N THR A 271 -2.67 -44.66 35.11
CA THR A 271 -3.10 -46.07 35.24
C THR A 271 -1.95 -47.08 35.09
N ALA A 272 -0.89 -46.73 34.36
CA ALA A 272 0.29 -47.56 34.19
C ALA A 272 1.23 -47.49 35.40
N GLU A 273 1.28 -46.35 36.11
CA GLU A 273 2.01 -46.23 37.38
C GLU A 273 1.31 -46.96 38.54
N ASP A 274 -0.02 -47.12 38.47
CA ASP A 274 -0.84 -47.80 39.48
C ASP A 274 -0.88 -49.35 39.33
N GLN A 275 -0.33 -49.92 38.25
CA GLN A 275 -0.23 -51.38 37.99
C GLN A 275 1.16 -51.93 38.32
#